data_AF-A0A848DP91-F1
#
_entry.id   AF-A0A848DP91-F1
#
_cell.length_a   1.000
_cell.length_b   1.000
_cell.length_c   1.000
_cell.angle_alpha   90.00
_cell.angle_beta   90.00
_cell.angle_gamma   90.00
#
_symmetry.space_group_name_H-M   'P 1'
#
loop_
_entity.id
_entity.type
_entity.pdbx_description
1 polymer ?
#
loop_
_entity_poly.entity_id
_entity_poly.type
_entity_poly.pdbx_seq_one_letter_code
_entity_poly.pdbx_strand_id
1 'polypeptide(L)'
;MRIGVGRSRVVLGVFTLLLVGALPSGRSTPEAAAKPPASVRIVASLPAGAPVPAPLRVMPLGASSTEGVGSPATAGYRGPLSELLRHDGVAVDFVGSKRGGPASLADRDHEGHSGWTIAMLAPRVAAWLRATRPDVVLLHAGTNDLGAGASGAVVAGRLDDLLNRIYTAAPRTHVIVAGVWATMRSRSAARADLAARTPRVVARHHTLGHSIDFVDTTHLLSPSDFTDSLHANASGYRKIAAMWDREIEAYLAARRAASTP
;
A
#
# COMPACT_ATOMS: atom_id res chain seq x y z
N MET A 1 37.39 -19.42 -72.15
CA MET A 1 36.37 -19.41 -73.22
C MET A 1 35.00 -19.65 -72.59
N ARG A 2 34.10 -18.65 -72.63
CA ARG A 2 32.63 -18.62 -72.33
C ARG A 2 32.23 -18.92 -70.86
N ILE A 3 31.68 -18.02 -70.02
CA ILE A 3 30.48 -17.12 -70.02
C ILE A 3 29.12 -17.86 -70.08
N GLY A 4 28.23 -17.58 -69.11
CA GLY A 4 26.75 -17.77 -69.18
C GLY A 4 26.13 -18.33 -67.87
N VAL A 5 25.65 -17.52 -66.91
CA VAL A 5 24.33 -16.83 -66.78
C VAL A 5 23.10 -17.76 -66.67
N GLY A 6 22.55 -17.84 -65.44
CA GLY A 6 21.14 -17.67 -65.06
C GLY A 6 20.06 -18.65 -65.54
N ARG A 7 19.18 -19.07 -64.61
CA ARG A 7 17.73 -18.75 -64.63
C ARG A 7 16.95 -19.36 -63.46
N SER A 8 16.19 -18.48 -62.81
CA SER A 8 15.13 -18.75 -61.83
C SER A 8 14.04 -19.64 -62.42
N ARG A 9 13.44 -20.50 -61.58
CA ARG A 9 12.20 -21.20 -61.90
C ARG A 9 11.04 -20.61 -61.10
N VAL A 10 10.09 -20.10 -61.86
CA VAL A 10 8.75 -19.66 -61.48
C VAL A 10 7.89 -20.89 -61.22
N VAL A 11 7.11 -20.89 -60.13
CA VAL A 11 5.99 -21.80 -59.93
C VAL A 11 4.69 -20.99 -60.00
N LEU A 12 3.96 -21.20 -61.09
CA LEU A 12 2.55 -20.89 -61.32
C LEU A 12 1.76 -22.02 -60.61
N GLY A 13 0.74 -21.86 -59.78
CA GLY A 13 -0.31 -20.86 -59.74
C GLY A 13 -1.64 -21.55 -60.08
N VAL A 14 -2.30 -22.18 -59.10
CA VAL A 14 -3.74 -22.47 -59.12
C VAL A 14 -4.25 -22.45 -57.67
N PHE A 15 -5.02 -21.44 -57.30
CA PHE A 15 -5.94 -21.54 -56.17
C PHE A 15 -7.25 -20.82 -56.53
N THR A 16 -8.32 -21.58 -56.34
CA THR A 16 -9.71 -21.30 -56.70
C THR A 16 -10.23 -20.03 -56.02
N LEU A 17 -10.89 -19.20 -56.82
CA LEU A 17 -11.62 -18.00 -56.41
C LEU A 17 -12.87 -18.40 -55.62
N LEU A 18 -12.93 -18.02 -54.34
CA LEU A 18 -14.14 -18.04 -53.53
C LEU A 18 -14.45 -16.60 -53.12
N LEU A 19 -15.50 -16.05 -53.72
CA LEU A 19 -16.04 -14.73 -53.43
C LEU A 19 -16.84 -14.82 -52.12
N VAL A 20 -16.38 -14.16 -51.05
CA VAL A 20 -17.18 -13.94 -49.84
C VAL A 20 -17.17 -12.45 -49.51
N GLY A 21 -18.38 -11.91 -49.31
CA GLY A 21 -18.70 -10.49 -49.28
C GLY A 21 -17.99 -9.67 -48.21
N ALA A 22 -17.76 -8.41 -48.55
CA ALA A 22 -17.29 -7.38 -47.64
C ALA A 22 -18.38 -7.06 -46.59
N LEU A 23 -18.05 -7.27 -45.32
CA LEU A 23 -18.80 -6.73 -44.17
C LEU A 23 -18.07 -5.47 -43.67
N PRO A 24 -18.80 -4.44 -43.21
CA PRO A 24 -18.19 -3.19 -42.76
C PRO A 24 -17.44 -3.39 -41.43
N SER A 25 -16.22 -2.88 -41.37
CA SER A 25 -15.36 -2.86 -40.19
C SER A 25 -16.00 -2.03 -39.07
N GLY A 26 -16.64 -2.70 -38.12
CA GLY A 26 -17.08 -2.10 -36.86
C GLY A 26 -15.86 -1.69 -36.04
N ARG A 27 -15.72 -0.39 -35.76
CA ARG A 27 -14.82 0.11 -34.73
C ARG A 27 -15.27 -0.44 -33.39
N SER A 28 -14.50 -1.34 -32.79
CA SER A 28 -14.61 -1.64 -31.36
C SER A 28 -14.23 -0.38 -30.60
N THR A 29 -15.22 0.27 -29.98
CA THR A 29 -14.98 1.30 -28.96
C THR A 29 -14.17 0.67 -27.83
N PRO A 30 -13.19 1.38 -27.24
CA PRO A 30 -12.54 0.88 -26.04
C PRO A 30 -13.59 0.77 -24.95
N GLU A 31 -13.87 -0.46 -24.52
CA GLU A 31 -14.64 -0.74 -23.32
C GLU A 31 -13.94 -0.02 -22.17
N ALA A 32 -14.58 1.05 -21.68
CA ALA A 32 -14.10 1.81 -20.54
C ALA A 32 -13.88 0.81 -19.41
N ALA A 33 -12.63 0.65 -18.98
CA ALA A 33 -12.25 -0.23 -17.88
C ALA A 33 -13.18 0.08 -16.70
N ALA A 34 -14.04 -0.87 -16.37
CA ALA A 34 -14.99 -0.73 -15.28
C ALA A 34 -14.20 -0.37 -14.01
N LYS A 35 -14.56 0.78 -13.42
CA LYS A 35 -14.04 1.21 -12.12
C LYS A 35 -14.21 0.05 -11.15
N PRO A 36 -13.15 -0.41 -10.45
CA PRO A 36 -13.29 -1.47 -9.46
C PRO A 36 -14.38 -1.08 -8.46
N PRO A 37 -15.20 -2.03 -8.00
CA PRO A 37 -16.25 -1.73 -7.04
C PRO A 37 -15.64 -1.02 -5.83
N ALA A 38 -16.30 0.05 -5.39
CA ALA A 38 -15.90 0.76 -4.18
C ALA A 38 -15.77 -0.27 -3.04
N SER A 39 -14.60 -0.31 -2.39
CA SER A 39 -14.41 -1.11 -1.19
C SER A 39 -15.43 -0.63 -0.15
N VAL A 40 -16.34 -1.51 0.23
CA VAL A 40 -17.27 -1.26 1.34
C VAL A 40 -16.43 -1.22 2.62
N ARG A 41 -16.15 0.00 3.11
CA ARG A 41 -15.47 0.21 4.38
C ARG A 41 -16.45 -0.02 5.51
N ILE A 42 -16.39 -1.19 6.16
CA ILE A 42 -17.16 -1.42 7.39
C ILE A 42 -16.38 -0.83 8.55
N VAL A 43 -16.53 0.46 8.79
CA VAL A 43 -16.02 1.05 10.03
C VAL A 43 -16.67 0.25 11.16
N ALA A 44 -15.87 -0.46 11.95
CA ALA A 44 -16.33 -1.01 13.21
C ALA A 44 -17.14 0.07 13.91
N SER A 45 -18.34 -0.30 14.38
CA SER A 45 -19.23 0.62 15.08
C SER A 45 -18.53 1.07 16.37
N LEU A 46 -17.73 2.13 16.27
CA LEU A 46 -17.55 3.05 17.37
C LEU A 46 -18.94 3.57 17.74
N PRO A 47 -19.24 3.85 19.02
CA PRO A 47 -20.45 4.59 19.34
C PRO A 47 -20.48 5.86 18.47
N ALA A 48 -21.57 6.01 17.72
CA ALA A 48 -21.85 7.20 16.91
C ALA A 48 -21.60 8.46 17.75
N GLY A 49 -20.88 9.44 17.20
CA GLY A 49 -20.82 10.79 17.79
C GLY A 49 -19.56 11.20 18.56
N ALA A 50 -18.53 10.36 18.74
CA ALA A 50 -17.29 10.85 19.36
C ALA A 50 -16.49 11.73 18.38
N PRO A 51 -16.22 13.02 18.69
CA PRO A 51 -15.40 13.89 17.86
C PRO A 51 -14.05 13.23 17.55
N VAL A 52 -13.52 13.46 16.35
CA VAL A 52 -12.13 13.08 16.06
C VAL A 52 -11.23 13.91 16.99
N PRO A 53 -10.38 13.28 17.81
CA PRO A 53 -9.43 14.00 18.65
C PRO A 53 -8.54 14.91 17.81
N ALA A 54 -8.30 16.13 18.29
CA ALA A 54 -7.34 17.05 17.71
C ALA A 54 -6.21 17.29 18.73
N PRO A 55 -4.93 17.10 18.35
CA PRO A 55 -4.47 16.58 17.05
C PRO A 55 -4.81 15.09 16.86
N LEU A 56 -4.98 14.67 15.61
CA LEU A 56 -5.13 13.27 15.22
C LEU A 56 -3.81 12.54 15.49
N ARG A 57 -3.82 11.56 16.40
CA ARG A 57 -2.63 10.80 16.78
C ARG A 57 -2.39 9.68 15.77
N VAL A 58 -1.37 9.82 14.94
CA VAL A 58 -1.06 8.86 13.87
C VAL A 58 0.23 8.13 14.20
N MET A 59 0.22 6.80 14.25
CA MET A 59 1.42 5.98 14.41
C MET A 59 1.89 5.44 13.05
N PRO A 60 2.99 5.95 12.48
CA PRO A 60 3.67 5.30 11.36
C PRO A 60 4.37 4.03 11.88
N LEU A 61 3.81 2.85 11.61
CA LEU A 61 4.33 1.56 12.11
C LEU A 61 4.92 0.73 10.97
N GLY A 62 6.19 0.36 11.09
CA GLY A 62 6.82 -0.47 10.06
C GLY A 62 8.32 -0.61 10.21
N ALA A 63 9.02 -0.61 9.08
CA ALA A 63 10.46 -0.82 9.01
C ALA A 63 11.19 0.38 8.36
N SER A 64 12.22 0.12 7.54
CA SER A 64 13.08 1.14 6.94
C SER A 64 12.32 2.13 6.06
N SER A 65 11.28 1.69 5.35
CA SER A 65 10.46 2.62 4.55
C SER A 65 9.64 3.60 5.40
N THR A 66 9.30 3.21 6.63
CA THR A 66 8.62 4.08 7.60
C THR A 66 9.61 5.02 8.29
N GLU A 67 10.81 4.53 8.58
CA GLU A 67 11.93 5.35 9.09
C GLU A 67 12.36 6.41 8.04
N GLY A 68 12.26 6.08 6.75
CA GLY A 68 12.44 7.01 5.64
C GLY A 68 13.68 6.76 4.79
N VAL A 69 14.25 5.55 4.82
CA VAL A 69 15.38 5.16 3.97
C VAL A 69 15.02 5.38 2.50
N GLY A 70 15.95 5.96 1.73
CA GLY A 70 15.73 6.38 0.34
C GLY A 70 15.26 7.84 0.17
N SER A 71 14.76 8.47 1.24
CA SER A 71 14.50 9.92 1.26
C SER A 71 14.67 10.51 2.67
N PRO A 72 15.92 10.55 3.21
CA PRO A 72 16.17 11.09 4.54
C PRO A 72 15.81 12.57 4.66
N ALA A 73 15.93 13.33 3.57
CA ALA A 73 15.57 14.75 3.51
C ALA A 73 14.06 15.02 3.73
N THR A 74 13.22 13.99 3.67
CA THR A 74 11.77 14.11 3.91
C THR A 74 11.27 13.11 4.96
N ALA A 75 12.17 12.38 5.62
CA ALA A 75 11.83 11.27 6.52
C ALA A 75 10.90 10.24 5.83
N GLY A 76 11.19 9.93 4.56
CA GLY A 76 10.33 9.09 3.72
C GLY A 76 9.03 9.80 3.37
N TYR A 77 7.90 9.13 3.63
CA TYR A 77 6.57 9.69 3.39
C TYR A 77 6.08 10.62 4.50
N ARG A 78 6.71 10.61 5.69
CA ARG A 78 6.19 11.34 6.86
C ARG A 78 6.21 12.86 6.66
N GLY A 79 7.26 13.40 6.04
CA GLY A 79 7.33 14.81 5.67
C GLY A 79 6.20 15.24 4.73
N PRO A 80 6.09 14.67 3.52
CA PRO A 80 5.04 15.04 2.58
C PRO A 80 3.63 14.74 3.10
N LEU A 81 3.45 13.69 3.91
CA LEU A 81 2.16 13.40 4.55
C LEU A 81 1.78 14.49 5.56
N SER A 82 2.71 14.95 6.39
CA SER A 82 2.45 16.07 7.32
C SER A 82 2.06 17.34 6.57
N GLU A 83 2.69 17.61 5.42
CA GLU A 83 2.37 18.76 4.58
C GLU A 83 0.95 18.67 4.00
N LEU A 84 0.56 17.50 3.49
CA LEU A 84 -0.78 17.25 2.93
C LEU A 84 -1.86 17.35 4.00
N LEU A 85 -1.70 16.66 5.13
CA LEU A 85 -2.67 16.71 6.23
C LEU A 85 -2.84 18.15 6.77
N ARG A 86 -1.75 18.90 6.90
CA ARG A 86 -1.81 20.31 7.30
C ARG A 86 -2.53 21.17 6.26
N HIS A 87 -2.28 20.93 4.98
CA HIS A 87 -2.97 21.63 3.89
C HIS A 87 -4.48 21.38 3.95
N ASP A 88 -4.89 20.17 4.30
CA ASP A 88 -6.30 19.75 4.40
C ASP A 88 -6.95 20.12 5.75
N GLY A 89 -6.23 20.87 6.60
CA GLY A 89 -6.73 21.35 7.89
C GLY A 89 -6.74 20.29 8.99
N VAL A 90 -6.06 19.15 8.79
CA VAL A 90 -5.91 18.09 9.78
C VAL A 90 -4.67 18.37 10.64
N ALA A 91 -4.89 18.76 11.89
CA ALA A 91 -3.82 18.80 12.88
C ALA A 91 -3.39 17.36 13.21
N VAL A 92 -2.14 17.00 12.93
CA VAL A 92 -1.58 15.66 13.15
C VAL A 92 -0.51 15.70 14.25
N ASP A 93 -0.50 14.65 15.07
CA ASP A 93 0.56 14.30 16.04
C ASP A 93 1.05 12.90 15.63
N PHE A 94 2.24 12.82 15.02
CA PHE A 94 2.87 11.53 14.79
C PHE A 94 3.36 10.98 16.12
N VAL A 95 3.13 9.68 16.34
CA VAL A 95 3.47 9.05 17.61
C VAL A 95 4.26 7.77 17.42
N GLY A 96 5.18 7.52 18.33
CA GLY A 96 5.97 6.29 18.38
C GLY A 96 7.17 6.43 19.30
N SER A 97 7.90 5.34 19.49
CA SER A 97 9.07 5.29 20.37
C SER A 97 10.35 5.82 19.71
N LYS A 98 10.37 5.93 18.38
CA LYS A 98 11.50 6.45 17.61
C LYS A 98 11.24 7.90 17.24
N ARG A 99 12.34 8.65 17.10
CA ARG A 99 12.33 10.02 16.60
C ARG A 99 13.45 10.21 15.59
N GLY A 100 13.10 10.58 14.36
CA GLY A 100 14.05 10.70 13.26
C GLY A 100 13.50 11.45 12.06
N GLY A 101 14.35 12.23 11.40
CA GLY A 101 13.98 13.06 10.24
C GLY A 101 14.75 14.38 10.21
N PRO A 102 14.59 15.17 9.12
CA PRO A 102 15.25 16.47 8.96
C PRO A 102 14.69 17.50 9.95
N ALA A 103 15.44 18.57 10.20
CA ALA A 103 14.97 19.66 11.08
C ALA A 103 13.73 20.39 10.54
N SER A 104 13.49 20.34 9.22
CA SER A 104 12.30 20.89 8.58
C SER A 104 11.01 20.14 8.91
N LEU A 105 11.11 18.89 9.36
CA LEU A 105 9.98 18.12 9.85
C LEU A 105 9.78 18.43 11.34
N ALA A 106 8.70 19.15 11.67
CA ALA A 106 8.40 19.56 13.04
C ALA A 106 8.21 18.36 13.97
N ASP A 107 7.33 17.43 13.54
CA ASP A 107 7.05 16.19 14.24
C ASP A 107 7.81 15.01 13.61
N ARG A 108 8.78 14.49 14.35
CA ARG A 108 9.73 13.47 13.88
C ARG A 108 9.45 12.10 14.46
N ASP A 109 8.36 11.93 15.20
CA ASP A 109 8.10 10.68 15.89
C ASP A 109 7.59 9.60 14.91
N HIS A 110 7.94 8.35 15.18
CA HIS A 110 7.52 7.18 14.39
C HIS A 110 7.73 5.87 15.13
N GLU A 111 7.17 4.79 14.58
CA GLU A 111 7.41 3.41 14.99
C GLU A 111 7.99 2.57 13.83
N GLY A 112 8.79 3.22 12.99
CA GLY A 112 9.63 2.58 11.96
C GLY A 112 10.94 2.03 12.50
N HIS A 113 11.22 0.74 12.25
CA HIS A 113 12.44 0.04 12.68
C HIS A 113 13.15 -0.65 11.51
N SER A 114 14.21 -0.04 10.95
CA SER A 114 14.95 -0.63 9.81
C SER A 114 15.36 -2.09 10.02
N GLY A 115 15.11 -2.91 9.00
CA GLY A 115 15.42 -4.35 8.98
C GLY A 115 14.44 -5.25 9.74
N TRP A 116 13.45 -4.70 10.46
CA TRP A 116 12.58 -5.54 11.28
C TRP A 116 11.52 -6.29 10.48
N THR A 117 11.32 -7.54 10.87
CA THR A 117 10.22 -8.40 10.40
C THR A 117 8.97 -8.20 11.25
N ILE A 118 7.82 -8.69 10.78
CA ILE A 118 6.57 -8.71 11.58
C ILE A 118 6.79 -9.49 12.89
N ALA A 119 7.54 -10.60 12.84
CA ALA A 119 7.86 -11.39 14.03
C ALA A 119 8.66 -10.59 15.09
N MET A 120 9.44 -9.59 14.67
CA MET A 120 10.16 -8.70 15.59
C MET A 120 9.26 -7.58 16.14
N LEU A 121 8.32 -7.07 15.33
CA LEU A 121 7.36 -6.04 15.74
C LEU A 121 6.29 -6.57 16.71
N ALA A 122 5.70 -7.73 16.41
CA ALA A 122 4.57 -8.31 17.13
C ALA A 122 4.71 -8.37 18.66
N PRO A 123 5.83 -8.82 19.26
CA PRO A 123 5.96 -8.86 20.71
C PRO A 123 6.05 -7.48 21.39
N ARG A 124 6.27 -6.40 20.63
CA ARG A 124 6.50 -5.04 21.17
C ARG A 124 5.34 -4.09 20.95
N VAL A 125 4.53 -4.32 19.90
CA VAL A 125 3.49 -3.39 19.46
C VAL A 125 2.52 -2.98 20.58
N ALA A 126 2.16 -3.92 21.46
CA ALA A 126 1.22 -3.65 22.54
C ALA A 126 1.74 -2.61 23.55
N ALA A 127 3.05 -2.58 23.81
CA ALA A 127 3.65 -1.59 24.69
C ALA A 127 3.64 -0.19 24.06
N TRP A 128 4.00 -0.10 22.78
CA TRP A 128 3.98 1.16 22.03
C TRP A 128 2.57 1.74 21.95
N LEU A 129 1.58 0.93 21.59
CA LEU A 129 0.18 1.35 21.52
C LEU A 129 -0.37 1.85 22.85
N ARG A 130 -0.03 1.20 23.96
CA ARG A 130 -0.45 1.68 25.30
C ARG A 130 0.23 2.97 25.69
N ALA A 131 1.51 3.13 25.35
CA ALA A 131 2.28 4.33 25.65
C ALA A 131 1.79 5.55 24.85
N THR A 132 1.47 5.35 23.57
CA THR A 132 1.18 6.46 22.66
C THR A 132 -0.29 6.62 22.29
N ARG A 133 -1.15 5.62 22.52
CA ARG A 133 -2.60 5.67 22.28
C ARG A 133 -2.94 6.32 20.91
N PRO A 134 -2.49 5.76 19.78
CA PRO A 134 -2.82 6.34 18.48
C PRO A 134 -4.30 6.21 18.15
N ASP A 135 -4.82 7.17 17.39
CA ASP A 135 -6.14 7.10 16.76
C ASP A 135 -6.07 6.27 15.46
N VAL A 136 -4.96 6.43 14.72
CA VAL A 136 -4.69 5.75 13.44
C VAL A 136 -3.31 5.11 13.46
N VAL A 137 -3.20 3.86 13.02
CA VAL A 137 -1.94 3.18 12.75
C VAL A 137 -1.78 3.03 11.23
N LEU A 138 -0.71 3.56 10.68
CA LEU A 138 -0.30 3.32 9.29
C LEU A 138 0.66 2.13 9.28
N LEU A 139 0.15 0.95 8.95
CA LEU A 139 0.91 -0.31 9.02
C LEU A 139 1.48 -0.68 7.65
N HIS A 140 2.82 -0.64 7.54
CA HIS A 140 3.54 -1.22 6.40
C HIS A 140 4.67 -2.12 6.89
N ALA A 141 4.46 -3.43 6.80
CA ALA A 141 5.40 -4.45 7.22
C ALA A 141 5.32 -5.71 6.33
N GLY A 142 6.33 -6.58 6.42
CA GLY A 142 6.40 -7.83 5.67
C GLY A 142 7.48 -7.87 4.58
N THR A 143 8.02 -6.72 4.16
CA THR A 143 9.15 -6.64 3.21
C THR A 143 10.34 -7.46 3.70
N ASN A 144 10.73 -7.29 4.96
CA ASN A 144 11.87 -7.99 5.53
C ASN A 144 11.59 -9.47 5.77
N ASP A 145 10.36 -9.86 6.11
CA ASP A 145 9.99 -11.27 6.23
C ASP A 145 10.16 -12.00 4.89
N LEU A 146 9.65 -11.40 3.81
CA LEU A 146 9.81 -11.92 2.46
C LEU A 146 11.28 -11.94 2.04
N GLY A 147 12.04 -10.90 2.38
CA GLY A 147 13.48 -10.79 2.13
C GLY A 147 14.30 -11.86 2.87
N ALA A 148 13.86 -12.23 4.08
CA ALA A 148 14.41 -13.35 4.86
C ALA A 148 13.94 -14.74 4.38
N GLY A 149 13.21 -14.82 3.26
CA GLY A 149 12.81 -16.07 2.63
C GLY A 149 11.46 -16.62 3.06
N ALA A 150 10.70 -15.94 3.93
CA ALA A 150 9.35 -16.37 4.29
C ALA A 150 8.42 -16.39 3.05
N SER A 151 7.46 -17.32 3.03
CA SER A 151 6.40 -17.37 2.02
C SER A 151 5.33 -16.33 2.32
N GLY A 152 4.56 -15.92 1.30
CA GLY A 152 3.45 -14.97 1.49
C GLY A 152 2.43 -15.47 2.51
N ALA A 153 2.14 -16.77 2.52
CA ALA A 153 1.32 -17.42 3.54
C ALA A 153 1.84 -17.23 4.97
N VAL A 154 3.15 -17.43 5.21
CA VAL A 154 3.75 -17.23 6.55
C VAL A 154 3.66 -15.76 6.95
N VAL A 155 3.96 -14.83 6.04
CA VAL A 155 3.88 -13.40 6.34
C VAL A 155 2.44 -12.97 6.62
N ALA A 156 1.46 -13.49 5.89
CA ALA A 156 0.04 -13.23 6.14
C ALA A 156 -0.41 -13.73 7.52
N GLY A 157 0.05 -14.91 7.96
CA GLY A 157 -0.22 -15.41 9.31
C GLY A 157 0.41 -14.55 10.41
N ARG A 158 1.64 -14.06 10.19
CA ARG A 158 2.29 -13.11 11.11
C ARG A 158 1.55 -11.77 11.16
N LEU A 159 1.04 -11.28 10.03
CA LEU A 159 0.22 -10.07 9.97
C LEU A 159 -1.06 -10.23 10.77
N ASP A 160 -1.74 -11.38 10.67
CA ASP A 160 -2.93 -11.70 11.45
C ASP A 160 -2.64 -11.67 12.97
N ASP A 161 -1.55 -12.30 13.43
CA ASP A 161 -1.11 -12.22 14.84
C ASP A 161 -0.79 -10.77 15.27
N LEU A 162 -0.08 -10.02 14.42
CA LEU A 162 0.23 -8.61 14.71
C LEU A 162 -1.04 -7.77 14.88
N LEU A 163 -2.01 -7.93 13.98
CA LEU A 163 -3.29 -7.22 14.04
C LEU A 163 -4.10 -7.62 15.28
N ASN A 164 -4.15 -8.91 15.63
CA ASN A 164 -4.78 -9.37 16.88
C ASN A 164 -4.17 -8.66 18.11
N ARG A 165 -2.85 -8.52 18.16
CA ARG A 165 -2.17 -7.81 19.27
C ARG A 165 -2.44 -6.30 19.26
N ILE A 166 -2.52 -5.69 18.08
CA ILE A 166 -2.88 -4.27 17.94
C ILE A 166 -4.26 -4.03 18.54
N TYR A 167 -5.28 -4.78 18.11
CA TYR A 167 -6.65 -4.59 18.60
C TYR A 167 -6.86 -5.05 20.04
N THR A 168 -6.07 -6.01 20.53
CA THR A 168 -6.06 -6.34 21.97
C THR A 168 -5.56 -5.16 22.81
N ALA A 169 -4.53 -4.45 22.36
CA ALA A 169 -3.93 -3.34 23.11
C ALA A 169 -4.64 -2.00 22.90
N ALA A 170 -5.20 -1.77 21.71
CA ALA A 170 -5.88 -0.54 21.32
C ALA A 170 -7.16 -0.86 20.52
N PRO A 171 -8.21 -1.40 21.16
CA PRO A 171 -9.40 -1.91 20.47
C PRO A 171 -10.18 -0.85 19.66
N ARG A 172 -9.93 0.44 19.90
CA ARG A 172 -10.59 1.55 19.17
C ARG A 172 -9.70 2.20 18.10
N THR A 173 -8.44 1.78 17.96
CA THR A 173 -7.56 2.35 16.93
C THR A 173 -8.07 1.97 15.55
N HIS A 174 -7.96 2.87 14.59
CA HIS A 174 -8.09 2.53 13.19
C HIS A 174 -6.74 2.03 12.67
N VAL A 175 -6.72 0.97 11.87
CA VAL A 175 -5.47 0.46 11.25
C VAL A 175 -5.63 0.49 9.74
N ILE A 176 -4.74 1.19 9.05
CA ILE A 176 -4.67 1.16 7.59
C ILE A 176 -3.47 0.29 7.21
N VAL A 177 -3.74 -0.87 6.63
CA VAL A 177 -2.72 -1.83 6.21
C VAL A 177 -2.36 -1.57 4.75
N ALA A 178 -1.12 -1.16 4.49
CA ALA A 178 -0.60 -1.12 3.13
C ALA A 178 -0.03 -2.48 2.72
N GLY A 179 -0.28 -2.88 1.47
CA GLY A 179 0.51 -3.90 0.82
C GLY A 179 2.00 -3.54 0.81
N VAL A 180 2.86 -4.55 0.63
CA VAL A 180 4.28 -4.28 0.39
C VAL A 180 4.38 -3.49 -0.92
N TRP A 181 5.05 -2.33 -0.95
CA TRP A 181 5.25 -1.56 -2.19
C TRP A 181 6.56 -1.86 -2.92
N ALA A 182 7.56 -2.37 -2.19
CA ALA A 182 8.88 -2.74 -2.72
C ALA A 182 8.82 -3.83 -3.80
N THR A 183 9.32 -3.60 -5.01
CA THR A 183 9.19 -4.56 -6.14
C THR A 183 9.60 -6.00 -5.81
N MET A 184 10.62 -6.18 -4.95
CA MET A 184 11.06 -7.49 -4.44
C MET A 184 11.31 -8.50 -5.56
N ARG A 185 12.07 -8.14 -6.61
CA ARG A 185 12.22 -8.95 -7.84
C ARG A 185 12.55 -10.43 -7.59
N SER A 186 13.46 -10.74 -6.66
CA SER A 186 13.84 -12.12 -6.30
C SER A 186 12.79 -12.88 -5.49
N ARG A 187 11.79 -12.17 -4.96
CA ARG A 187 10.70 -12.69 -4.12
C ARG A 187 9.33 -12.30 -4.67
N SER A 188 9.22 -12.01 -5.97
CA SER A 188 8.01 -11.47 -6.61
C SER A 188 6.80 -12.40 -6.45
N ALA A 189 6.99 -13.72 -6.58
CA ALA A 189 5.94 -14.70 -6.34
C ALA A 189 5.44 -14.71 -4.89
N ALA A 190 6.35 -14.63 -3.91
CA ALA A 190 5.97 -14.60 -2.50
C ALA A 190 5.30 -13.26 -2.12
N ARG A 191 5.75 -12.14 -2.72
CA ARG A 191 5.09 -10.83 -2.62
C ARG A 191 3.67 -10.87 -3.20
N ALA A 192 3.48 -11.47 -4.38
CA ALA A 192 2.16 -11.60 -5.00
C ALA A 192 1.23 -12.50 -4.17
N ASP A 193 1.74 -13.62 -3.65
CA ASP A 193 0.99 -14.49 -2.74
C ASP A 193 0.58 -13.75 -1.45
N LEU A 194 1.45 -12.93 -0.87
CA LEU A 194 1.09 -12.07 0.26
C LEU A 194 -0.01 -11.07 -0.12
N ALA A 195 0.15 -10.35 -1.24
CA ALA A 195 -0.83 -9.37 -1.71
C ALA A 195 -2.23 -9.99 -1.92
N ALA A 196 -2.31 -11.22 -2.42
CA ALA A 196 -3.57 -11.94 -2.58
C ALA A 196 -4.20 -12.39 -1.24
N ARG A 197 -3.40 -12.55 -0.19
CA ARG A 197 -3.86 -13.03 1.13
C ARG A 197 -4.25 -11.91 2.08
N THR A 198 -3.56 -10.78 2.04
CA THR A 198 -3.78 -9.66 2.96
C THR A 198 -5.24 -9.16 2.99
N PRO A 199 -5.95 -9.01 1.86
CA PRO A 199 -7.37 -8.65 1.88
C PRO A 199 -8.23 -9.62 2.69
N ARG A 200 -7.91 -10.93 2.66
CA ARG A 200 -8.63 -11.95 3.43
C ARG A 200 -8.34 -11.85 4.93
N VAL A 201 -7.11 -11.49 5.31
CA VAL A 201 -6.75 -11.21 6.70
C VAL A 201 -7.55 -10.01 7.22
N VAL A 202 -7.51 -8.90 6.48
CA VAL A 202 -8.24 -7.68 6.82
C VAL A 202 -9.75 -7.91 6.89
N ALA A 203 -10.32 -8.66 5.94
CA ALA A 203 -11.74 -9.02 5.95
C ALA A 203 -12.14 -9.79 7.22
N ARG A 204 -11.30 -10.72 7.72
CA ARG A 204 -11.58 -11.39 9.00
C ARG A 204 -11.60 -10.42 10.17
N HIS A 205 -10.66 -9.48 10.24
CA HIS A 205 -10.69 -8.46 11.29
C HIS A 205 -11.92 -7.55 11.18
N HIS A 206 -12.38 -7.21 9.96
CA HIS A 206 -13.68 -6.55 9.78
C HIS A 206 -14.84 -7.36 10.37
N THR A 207 -14.90 -8.68 10.13
CA THR A 207 -15.96 -9.52 10.70
C THR A 207 -15.92 -9.61 12.22
N LEU A 208 -14.76 -9.36 12.83
CA LEU A 208 -14.59 -9.25 14.29
C LEU A 208 -14.96 -7.86 14.83
N GLY A 209 -15.42 -6.94 13.96
CA GLY A 209 -15.76 -5.57 14.35
C GLY A 209 -14.53 -4.72 14.65
N HIS A 210 -13.39 -4.97 14.01
CA HIS A 210 -12.23 -4.09 14.10
C HIS A 210 -12.27 -2.98 13.04
N SER A 211 -11.85 -1.77 13.40
CA SER A 211 -11.75 -0.64 12.47
C SER A 211 -10.46 -0.76 11.66
N ILE A 212 -10.52 -1.36 10.48
CA ILE A 212 -9.36 -1.68 9.64
C ILE A 212 -9.66 -1.39 8.18
N ASP A 213 -8.66 -0.98 7.41
CA ASP A 213 -8.71 -0.89 5.95
C ASP A 213 -7.47 -1.53 5.32
N PHE A 214 -7.58 -2.01 4.08
CA PHE A 214 -6.46 -2.48 3.28
C PHE A 214 -6.27 -1.63 2.03
N VAL A 215 -5.02 -1.29 1.73
CA VAL A 215 -4.62 -0.57 0.53
C VAL A 215 -3.71 -1.45 -0.30
N ASP A 216 -4.16 -1.83 -1.50
CA ASP A 216 -3.31 -2.50 -2.47
C ASP A 216 -2.30 -1.51 -3.06
N THR A 217 -1.02 -1.80 -2.88
CA THR A 217 0.09 -0.98 -3.36
C THR A 217 0.82 -1.61 -4.55
N THR A 218 0.28 -2.68 -5.14
CA THR A 218 0.93 -3.44 -6.20
C THR A 218 1.32 -2.57 -7.40
N HIS A 219 0.49 -1.58 -7.71
CA HIS A 219 0.68 -0.65 -8.84
C HIS A 219 0.90 0.81 -8.40
N LEU A 220 1.17 1.05 -7.11
CA LEU A 220 1.33 2.40 -6.59
C LEU A 220 2.58 3.09 -7.16
N LEU A 221 3.67 2.34 -7.31
CA LEU A 221 4.98 2.85 -7.65
C LEU A 221 5.48 2.26 -8.97
N SER A 222 6.15 3.08 -9.76
CA SER A 222 6.88 2.66 -10.96
C SER A 222 8.36 2.42 -10.64
N PRO A 223 9.14 1.78 -11.55
CA PRO A 223 10.57 1.57 -11.33
C PRO A 223 11.36 2.87 -11.05
N SER A 224 10.95 4.01 -11.60
CA SER A 224 11.60 5.31 -11.38
C SER A 224 11.32 5.91 -10.00
N ASP A 225 10.43 5.32 -9.20
CA ASP A 225 10.07 5.80 -7.87
C ASP A 225 10.95 5.22 -6.76
N PHE A 226 12.01 4.48 -7.09
CA PHE A 226 12.90 3.86 -6.11
C PHE A 226 14.34 4.37 -6.20
N THR A 227 15.06 4.28 -5.08
CA THR A 227 16.52 4.47 -5.02
C THR A 227 17.26 3.15 -5.25
N ASP A 228 16.65 2.03 -4.85
CA ASP A 228 17.11 0.66 -5.07
C ASP A 228 15.89 -0.23 -5.41
N SER A 229 15.93 -1.56 -5.20
CA SER A 229 14.75 -2.41 -5.46
C SER A 229 13.70 -2.44 -4.34
N LEU A 230 13.94 -1.74 -3.23
CA LEU A 230 13.23 -1.81 -1.95
C LEU A 230 12.70 -0.45 -1.47
N HIS A 231 13.56 0.57 -1.43
CA HIS A 231 13.34 1.86 -0.82
C HIS A 231 12.94 2.89 -1.87
N ALA A 232 11.77 3.49 -1.67
CA ALA A 232 11.29 4.58 -2.51
C ALA A 232 12.27 5.77 -2.47
N ASN A 233 12.34 6.52 -3.57
CA ASN A 233 12.98 7.83 -3.59
C ASN A 233 11.97 8.92 -3.20
N ALA A 234 12.38 10.19 -3.25
CA ALA A 234 11.50 11.31 -2.91
C ALA A 234 10.20 11.36 -3.75
N SER A 235 10.24 10.97 -5.03
CA SER A 235 9.03 10.88 -5.86
C SER A 235 8.10 9.78 -5.38
N GLY A 236 8.64 8.58 -5.13
CA GLY A 236 7.86 7.46 -4.63
C GLY A 236 7.24 7.73 -3.27
N TYR A 237 7.98 8.36 -2.36
CA TYR A 237 7.45 8.72 -1.04
C TYR A 237 6.36 9.78 -1.09
N ARG A 238 6.37 10.71 -2.06
CA ARG A 238 5.22 11.62 -2.27
C ARG A 238 3.97 10.86 -2.71
N LYS A 239 4.10 9.84 -3.56
CA LYS A 239 2.96 8.97 -3.94
C LYS A 239 2.45 8.14 -2.77
N ILE A 240 3.35 7.61 -1.94
CA ILE A 240 2.98 6.91 -0.70
C ILE A 240 2.27 7.87 0.26
N ALA A 241 2.78 9.10 0.44
CA ALA A 241 2.14 10.10 1.29
C ALA A 241 0.73 10.46 0.81
N ALA A 242 0.55 10.74 -0.48
CA ALA A 242 -0.77 11.02 -1.06
C ALA A 242 -1.74 9.84 -0.95
N MET A 243 -1.22 8.61 -0.96
CA MET A 243 -2.03 7.43 -0.66
C MET A 243 -2.47 7.43 0.79
N TRP A 244 -1.57 7.56 1.77
CA TRP A 244 -1.93 7.59 3.18
C TRP A 244 -2.90 8.72 3.52
N ASP A 245 -2.66 9.91 2.98
CA ASP A 245 -3.50 11.09 3.13
C ASP A 245 -4.96 10.81 2.71
N ARG A 246 -5.17 10.28 1.49
CA ARG A 246 -6.49 9.88 1.01
C ARG A 246 -7.17 8.86 1.92
N GLU A 247 -6.43 7.89 2.45
CA GLU A 247 -7.01 6.86 3.32
C GLU A 247 -7.39 7.43 4.70
N ILE A 248 -6.60 8.36 5.24
CA ILE A 248 -6.92 9.11 6.46
C ILE A 248 -8.15 9.99 6.24
N GLU A 249 -8.22 10.76 5.15
CA GLU A 249 -9.38 11.60 4.83
C GLU A 249 -10.66 10.77 4.70
N ALA A 250 -10.59 9.60 4.05
CA ALA A 250 -11.72 8.69 3.95
C ALA A 250 -12.17 8.16 5.33
N TYR A 251 -11.23 7.84 6.23
CA TYR A 251 -11.54 7.48 7.61
C TYR A 251 -12.22 8.63 8.38
N LEU A 252 -11.68 9.85 8.26
CA LEU A 252 -12.24 11.03 8.91
C LEU A 252 -13.64 11.36 8.39
N ALA A 253 -13.85 11.29 7.08
CA ALA A 253 -15.16 11.50 6.45
C ALA A 253 -16.19 10.48 6.95
N ALA A 254 -15.82 9.20 7.03
CA ALA A 254 -16.71 8.17 7.54
C ALA A 254 -17.08 8.39 9.02
N ARG A 255 -16.13 8.85 9.85
CA ARG A 255 -16.41 9.20 11.25
C ARG A 255 -17.33 10.40 11.40
N ARG A 256 -17.15 11.44 10.56
CA ARG A 256 -18.03 12.61 10.54
C ARG A 256 -19.47 12.19 10.17
N ALA A 257 -19.62 11.36 9.14
CA ALA A 257 -20.93 10.85 8.72
C ALA A 257 -21.62 10.03 9.82
N ALA A 258 -20.87 9.21 10.55
CA ALA A 258 -21.38 8.44 11.69
C ALA A 258 -21.66 9.28 12.95
N SER A 259 -21.24 10.54 13.00
CA SER A 259 -21.46 11.44 14.14
C SER A 259 -22.65 12.38 13.97
N THR A 260 -23.23 12.45 12.77
CA THR A 260 -24.44 13.23 12.49
C THR A 260 -25.66 12.41 12.95
N PRO A 261 -26.51 12.94 13.86
CA PRO A 261 -27.72 12.26 14.33
C PRO A 261 -28.74 12.00 13.23
#